data_AF-A0A8J6Y127-F1
#
_entry.id   AF-A0A8J6Y127-F1
#
_cell.length_a   1.000
_cell.length_b   1.000
_cell.length_c   1.000
_cell.angle_alpha   90.00
_cell.angle_beta   90.00
_cell.angle_gamma   90.00
#
_symmetry.space_group_name_H-M   'P 1'
#
loop_
_entity.id
_entity.type
_entity.pdbx_description
1 polymer ?
#
loop_
_entity_poly.entity_id
_entity_poly.type
_entity_poly.pdbx_seq_one_letter_code
_entity_poly.pdbx_strand_id
1 'polypeptide(L)'
;MEQGFLFDPNRCTGCQACELACTIENELPWGASWRKVSTLDQVHLSLACNHCGDAPCMEQCPALAITRNDATAAVLIHEDRCIGCGYCSWVCPYDAPVYNDAAGVMSKCTSCDHRLVEELDPACVTACPTGCLTWGGLDSEGYVEEIQGFPQQGIDPAVRFRPLRDDRTVPEMRSWPGEDELLASWVQSAPDTRTPRQNRRPITPGSEWPLLVFTLGFAGLLAVHARLVVEGGVRFTIPFLAAGVLAMGLSSLHLGRKLRSWRAVLNFRRSWLSREIVFYSAFIFLAAIWHLAWPGSPALGWATLLAGLLGLYSVDRVYDTRSRRPAAGPDSASILFTGGLFIALALGQPVPAIGILLMKLILYFRNKKPGFFRPVLSILGILAWAMGAGTLAGAGIVLVITAEILDRVVFYRNLAFIHPGA
;
A
#
# COMPACT_ATOMS: atom_id res chain seq x y z
N MET A 1 -17.19 -10.17 25.52
CA MET A 1 -16.68 -11.27 24.70
C MET A 1 -16.47 -10.73 23.30
N GLU A 2 -15.33 -10.98 22.68
CA GLU A 2 -15.07 -10.50 21.32
C GLU A 2 -15.96 -11.29 20.35
N GLN A 3 -16.73 -10.58 19.53
CA GLN A 3 -17.62 -11.15 18.52
C GLN A 3 -17.03 -10.98 17.13
N GLY A 4 -17.39 -11.89 16.23
CA GLY A 4 -17.06 -11.76 14.82
C GLY A 4 -17.72 -12.82 13.97
N PHE A 5 -17.20 -13.00 12.76
CA PHE A 5 -17.73 -13.98 11.82
C PHE A 5 -17.25 -15.39 12.16
N LEU A 6 -18.17 -16.34 12.16
CA LEU A 6 -17.88 -17.76 12.28
C LEU A 6 -18.21 -18.41 10.93
N PHE A 7 -17.21 -18.96 10.24
CA PHE A 7 -17.37 -19.49 8.89
C PHE A 7 -17.08 -21.00 8.83
N ASP A 8 -18.04 -21.78 8.34
CA ASP A 8 -17.89 -23.21 8.07
C ASP A 8 -17.71 -23.44 6.56
N PRO A 9 -16.46 -23.54 6.07
CA PRO A 9 -16.21 -23.77 4.64
C PRO A 9 -16.81 -25.09 4.14
N ASN A 10 -17.05 -26.09 5.01
CA ASN A 10 -17.61 -27.40 4.62
C ASN A 10 -19.09 -27.33 4.22
N ARG A 11 -19.78 -26.24 4.57
CA ARG A 11 -21.20 -25.99 4.26
C ARG A 11 -21.38 -24.92 3.19
N CYS A 12 -20.30 -24.31 2.71
CA CYS A 12 -20.38 -23.27 1.71
C CYS A 12 -20.56 -23.89 0.33
N THR A 13 -21.69 -23.62 -0.33
CA THR A 13 -22.01 -24.11 -1.68
C THR A 13 -21.62 -23.13 -2.78
N GLY A 14 -21.01 -22.01 -2.42
CA GLY A 14 -20.63 -20.98 -3.40
C GLY A 14 -21.80 -20.20 -4.01
N CYS A 15 -23.00 -20.24 -3.42
CA CYS A 15 -24.21 -19.63 -4.00
C CYS A 15 -24.23 -18.10 -4.12
N GLN A 16 -23.24 -17.39 -3.57
CA GLN A 16 -23.09 -15.92 -3.61
C GLN A 16 -24.24 -15.10 -3.00
N ALA A 17 -25.20 -15.73 -2.30
CA ALA A 17 -26.29 -15.02 -1.61
C ALA A 17 -25.77 -13.97 -0.61
N CYS A 18 -24.66 -14.27 0.07
CA CYS A 18 -24.01 -13.35 1.02
C CYS A 18 -23.37 -12.13 0.33
N GLU A 19 -22.98 -12.22 -0.94
CA GLU A 19 -22.50 -11.08 -1.72
C GLU A 19 -23.66 -10.16 -2.10
N LEU A 20 -24.73 -10.73 -2.66
CA LEU A 20 -25.92 -9.97 -3.06
C LEU A 20 -26.56 -9.26 -1.87
N ALA A 21 -26.67 -9.95 -0.73
CA ALA A 21 -27.17 -9.34 0.50
C ALA A 21 -26.28 -8.18 0.97
N CYS A 22 -24.95 -8.30 0.85
CA CYS A 22 -24.04 -7.22 1.17
C CYS A 22 -24.23 -6.02 0.25
N THR A 23 -24.40 -6.24 -1.06
CA THR A 23 -24.67 -5.19 -2.04
C THR A 23 -25.98 -4.46 -1.75
N ILE A 24 -27.07 -5.20 -1.52
CA ILE A 24 -28.39 -4.63 -1.24
C ILE A 24 -28.38 -3.84 0.06
N GLU A 25 -27.87 -4.43 1.15
CA GLU A 25 -27.89 -3.82 2.48
C GLU A 25 -27.08 -2.52 2.56
N ASN A 26 -26.01 -2.41 1.76
CA ASN A 26 -25.10 -1.26 1.80
C ASN A 26 -25.23 -0.37 0.56
N GLU A 27 -26.28 -0.56 -0.25
CA GLU A 27 -26.56 0.21 -1.46
C GLU A 27 -25.35 0.34 -2.40
N LEU A 28 -24.57 -0.74 -2.53
CA LEU A 28 -23.38 -0.73 -3.36
C LEU A 28 -23.75 -0.78 -4.85
N PRO A 29 -22.92 -0.22 -5.74
CA PRO A 29 -23.12 -0.33 -7.17
C PRO A 29 -23.28 -1.80 -7.62
N TRP A 30 -24.08 -2.05 -8.65
CA TRP A 30 -24.26 -3.39 -9.21
C TRP A 30 -22.91 -4.05 -9.54
N GLY A 31 -22.73 -5.29 -9.10
CA GLY A 31 -21.48 -6.03 -9.24
C GLY A 31 -20.37 -5.65 -8.24
N ALA A 32 -20.62 -4.69 -7.34
CA ALA A 32 -19.74 -4.38 -6.22
C ALA A 32 -20.28 -5.01 -4.93
N SER A 33 -19.42 -5.75 -4.23
CA SER A 33 -19.67 -6.26 -2.89
C SER A 33 -18.39 -6.17 -2.06
N TRP A 34 -18.54 -5.89 -0.77
CA TRP A 34 -17.44 -5.93 0.20
C TRP A 34 -17.14 -7.33 0.72
N ARG A 35 -18.13 -8.24 0.67
CA ARG A 35 -17.97 -9.66 0.95
C ARG A 35 -17.96 -10.43 -0.37
N LYS A 36 -17.00 -11.35 -0.54
CA LYS A 36 -16.81 -12.10 -1.78
C LYS A 36 -16.65 -13.58 -1.52
N VAL A 37 -17.22 -14.39 -2.38
CA VAL A 37 -17.05 -15.82 -2.45
C VAL A 37 -15.98 -16.12 -3.50
N SER A 38 -14.90 -16.71 -3.04
CA SER A 38 -13.82 -17.20 -3.91
C SER A 38 -13.77 -18.72 -3.82
N THR A 39 -13.61 -19.38 -4.95
CA THR A 39 -13.37 -20.83 -4.99
C THR A 39 -11.88 -21.06 -5.10
N LEU A 40 -11.31 -21.80 -4.15
CA LEU A 40 -9.94 -22.29 -4.20
C LEU A 40 -10.01 -23.81 -4.26
N ASP A 41 -9.51 -24.39 -5.35
CA ASP A 41 -9.67 -25.80 -5.70
C ASP A 41 -11.15 -26.22 -5.69
N GLN A 42 -11.61 -26.91 -4.63
CA GLN A 42 -12.99 -27.37 -4.44
C GLN A 42 -13.67 -26.75 -3.21
N VAL A 43 -13.03 -25.76 -2.57
CA VAL A 43 -13.55 -25.10 -1.36
C VAL A 43 -13.99 -23.68 -1.68
N HIS A 44 -15.22 -23.34 -1.29
CA HIS A 44 -15.75 -21.99 -1.40
C HIS A 44 -15.49 -21.21 -0.11
N LEU A 45 -14.80 -20.07 -0.21
CA LEU A 45 -14.47 -19.19 0.91
C LEU A 45 -15.24 -17.87 0.81
N SER A 46 -16.03 -17.54 1.82
CA SER A 46 -16.69 -16.23 1.94
C SER A 46 -15.82 -15.27 2.76
N LEU A 47 -15.14 -14.36 2.08
CA LEU A 47 -14.16 -13.45 2.66
C LEU A 47 -14.69 -12.01 2.67
N ALA A 48 -14.35 -11.25 3.72
CA ALA A 48 -14.67 -9.82 3.85
C ALA A 48 -13.58 -9.13 4.70
N CYS A 49 -13.82 -7.88 5.13
CA CYS A 49 -12.99 -7.30 6.19
C CYS A 49 -13.16 -8.13 7.47
N ASN A 50 -12.05 -8.40 8.16
CA ASN A 50 -12.05 -9.17 9.40
C ASN A 50 -12.14 -8.32 10.66
N HIS A 51 -12.25 -6.98 10.57
CA HIS A 51 -12.40 -6.07 11.73
C HIS A 51 -11.38 -6.31 12.87
N CYS A 52 -10.16 -6.72 12.49
CA CYS A 52 -9.12 -7.26 13.36
C CYS A 52 -8.88 -6.44 14.64
N GLY A 53 -8.57 -7.09 15.76
CA GLY A 53 -8.25 -6.48 17.05
C GLY A 53 -7.11 -5.46 16.95
N ASP A 54 -6.02 -5.85 16.30
CA ASP A 54 -4.90 -4.97 15.97
C ASP A 54 -4.99 -4.49 14.52
N ALA A 55 -5.95 -3.61 14.22
CA ALA A 55 -6.25 -3.19 12.86
C ALA A 55 -5.16 -2.25 12.27
N PRO A 56 -4.24 -2.70 11.40
CA PRO A 56 -3.17 -1.84 10.87
C PRO A 56 -3.72 -0.69 10.02
N CYS A 57 -4.85 -0.92 9.34
CA CYS A 57 -5.54 0.13 8.58
C CYS A 57 -5.98 1.30 9.46
N MET A 58 -6.44 1.03 10.68
CA MET A 58 -6.83 2.04 11.65
C MET A 58 -5.60 2.79 12.17
N GLU A 59 -4.57 2.05 12.58
CA GLU A 59 -3.36 2.64 13.16
C GLU A 59 -2.59 3.53 12.19
N GLN A 60 -2.55 3.15 10.91
CA GLN A 60 -1.74 3.80 9.89
C GLN A 60 -2.47 4.91 9.14
N CYS A 61 -3.78 5.07 9.34
CA CYS A 61 -4.58 6.08 8.62
C CYS A 61 -4.03 7.51 8.92
N PRO A 62 -3.49 8.23 7.93
CA PRO A 62 -2.88 9.54 8.16
C PRO A 62 -3.91 10.59 8.60
N ALA A 63 -5.16 10.43 8.15
CA ALA A 63 -6.27 11.34 8.37
C ALA A 63 -7.12 11.02 9.62
N LEU A 64 -6.74 9.99 10.39
CA LEU A 64 -7.53 9.46 11.51
C LEU A 64 -9.01 9.25 11.13
N ALA A 65 -9.22 8.72 9.92
CA ALA A 65 -10.54 8.50 9.34
C ALA A 65 -11.11 7.12 9.68
N ILE A 66 -10.38 6.28 10.39
CA ILE A 66 -10.78 4.92 10.73
C ILE A 66 -10.81 4.80 12.25
N THR A 67 -11.90 4.29 12.81
CA THR A 67 -12.06 4.08 14.26
C THR A 67 -12.65 2.70 14.53
N ARG A 68 -12.54 2.24 15.77
CA ARG A 68 -13.32 1.10 16.27
C ARG A 68 -14.59 1.61 16.94
N ASN A 69 -15.72 0.97 16.68
CA ASN A 69 -16.94 1.14 17.47
C ASN A 69 -16.83 0.26 18.71
N ASP A 70 -16.98 0.84 19.90
CA ASP A 70 -16.84 0.12 21.17
C ASP A 70 -18.01 -0.85 21.43
N ALA A 71 -19.19 -0.59 20.86
CA ALA A 71 -20.38 -1.43 21.05
C ALA A 71 -20.30 -2.73 20.24
N THR A 72 -19.82 -2.65 19.00
CA THR A 72 -19.83 -3.77 18.04
C THR A 72 -18.43 -4.31 17.72
N ALA A 73 -17.39 -3.68 18.24
CA ALA A 73 -15.99 -3.84 17.85
C ALA A 73 -15.71 -3.56 16.35
N ALA A 74 -16.66 -3.03 15.58
CA ALA A 74 -16.50 -2.81 14.16
C ALA A 74 -15.46 -1.72 13.88
N VAL A 75 -14.42 -2.04 13.09
CA VAL A 75 -13.53 -1.04 12.49
C VAL A 75 -14.26 -0.34 11.34
N LEU A 76 -14.46 0.98 11.41
CA LEU A 76 -15.28 1.75 10.47
C LEU A 76 -14.47 2.84 9.77
N ILE A 77 -14.74 3.10 8.49
CA ILE A 77 -14.16 4.22 7.73
C ILE A 77 -15.18 5.35 7.70
N HIS A 78 -14.79 6.53 8.18
CA HIS A 78 -15.59 7.74 8.20
C HIS A 78 -15.32 8.57 6.93
N GLU A 79 -16.32 8.62 6.03
CA GLU A 79 -16.19 9.27 4.71
C GLU A 79 -15.92 10.78 4.79
N ASP A 80 -16.46 11.45 5.81
CA ASP A 80 -16.25 12.88 6.09
C ASP A 80 -14.78 13.20 6.40
N ARG A 81 -14.05 12.23 6.98
CA ARG A 81 -12.64 12.35 7.36
C ARG A 81 -11.68 11.79 6.32
N CYS A 82 -12.14 10.84 5.51
CA CYS A 82 -11.33 10.14 4.54
C CYS A 82 -10.83 11.09 3.43
N ILE A 83 -9.54 11.01 3.12
CA ILE A 83 -8.90 11.79 2.05
C ILE A 83 -8.72 11.01 0.75
N GLY A 84 -9.07 9.72 0.75
CA GLY A 84 -8.94 8.84 -0.42
C GLY A 84 -7.48 8.57 -0.82
N CYS A 85 -6.57 8.41 0.15
CA CYS A 85 -5.14 8.17 -0.12
C CYS A 85 -4.78 6.70 -0.44
N GLY A 86 -5.70 5.75 -0.26
CA GLY A 86 -5.41 4.33 -0.52
C GLY A 86 -4.53 3.62 0.53
N TYR A 87 -3.85 4.33 1.43
CA TYR A 87 -2.86 3.74 2.34
C TYR A 87 -3.40 2.56 3.18
N CYS A 88 -4.68 2.59 3.57
CA CYS A 88 -5.32 1.50 4.29
C CYS A 88 -5.40 0.17 3.51
N SER A 89 -5.46 0.18 2.18
CA SER A 89 -5.42 -1.05 1.38
C SER A 89 -4.02 -1.65 1.32
N TRP A 90 -2.97 -0.81 1.40
CA TRP A 90 -1.58 -1.25 1.38
C TRP A 90 -1.18 -2.01 2.64
N VAL A 91 -1.71 -1.58 3.79
CA VAL A 91 -1.41 -2.17 5.10
C VAL A 91 -2.38 -3.28 5.51
N CYS A 92 -3.49 -3.47 4.79
CA CYS A 92 -4.42 -4.56 5.06
C CYS A 92 -3.92 -5.86 4.42
N PRO A 93 -3.73 -6.98 5.16
CA PRO A 93 -3.30 -8.24 4.56
C PRO A 93 -4.40 -8.94 3.74
N TYR A 94 -5.66 -8.60 4.03
CA TYR A 94 -6.85 -9.23 3.45
C TYR A 94 -7.43 -8.48 2.26
N ASP A 95 -6.79 -7.37 1.85
CA ASP A 95 -7.20 -6.59 0.69
C ASP A 95 -8.65 -6.05 0.77
N ALA A 96 -9.12 -5.82 1.99
CA ALA A 96 -10.51 -5.50 2.28
C ALA A 96 -10.92 -4.05 1.96
N PRO A 97 -10.10 -3.01 2.23
CA PRO A 97 -10.42 -1.64 1.81
C PRO A 97 -10.38 -1.50 0.29
N VAL A 98 -11.48 -0.99 -0.27
CA VAL A 98 -11.66 -0.73 -1.69
C VAL A 98 -11.92 0.76 -1.92
N TYR A 99 -11.40 1.30 -3.02
CA TYR A 99 -11.61 2.70 -3.37
C TYR A 99 -12.96 2.88 -4.05
N ASN A 100 -13.76 3.84 -3.59
CA ASN A 100 -14.98 4.28 -4.23
C ASN A 100 -14.66 5.46 -5.14
N ASP A 101 -14.60 5.22 -6.46
CA ASP A 101 -14.29 6.22 -7.47
C ASP A 101 -15.29 7.39 -7.48
N ALA A 102 -16.58 7.10 -7.28
CA ALA A 102 -17.64 8.11 -7.28
C ALA A 102 -17.54 9.05 -6.07
N ALA A 103 -17.25 8.48 -4.89
CA ALA A 103 -17.15 9.24 -3.65
C ALA A 103 -15.73 9.77 -3.35
N GLY A 104 -14.70 9.32 -4.07
CA GLY A 104 -13.31 9.72 -3.84
C GLY A 104 -12.76 9.31 -2.47
N VAL A 105 -13.30 8.24 -1.87
CA VAL A 105 -12.94 7.77 -0.51
C VAL A 105 -12.79 6.25 -0.49
N MET A 106 -12.11 5.74 0.54
CA MET A 106 -12.02 4.30 0.80
C MET A 106 -13.30 3.81 1.47
N SER A 107 -13.73 2.59 1.15
CA SER A 107 -14.87 1.89 1.75
C SER A 107 -14.50 0.43 2.02
N LYS A 108 -15.25 -0.25 2.89
CA LYS A 108 -15.08 -1.67 3.21
C LYS A 108 -16.29 -2.17 3.99
N CYS A 109 -16.38 -3.48 4.19
CA CYS A 109 -17.33 -4.10 5.12
C CYS A 109 -17.33 -3.38 6.47
N THR A 110 -18.53 -3.10 6.98
CA THR A 110 -18.82 -2.44 8.25
C THR A 110 -19.24 -3.43 9.34
N SER A 111 -19.16 -4.74 9.09
CA SER A 111 -19.83 -5.79 9.86
C SER A 111 -21.34 -5.61 9.99
N CYS A 112 -21.96 -4.78 9.14
CA CYS A 112 -23.33 -4.29 9.35
C CYS A 112 -23.51 -3.70 10.76
N ASP A 113 -22.59 -2.84 11.19
CA ASP A 113 -22.61 -2.14 12.47
C ASP A 113 -24.01 -1.60 12.83
N HIS A 114 -24.71 -1.04 11.84
CA HIS A 114 -26.06 -0.50 11.99
C HIS A 114 -27.13 -1.56 12.34
N ARG A 115 -26.92 -2.83 11.97
CA ARG A 115 -27.80 -3.95 12.37
C ARG A 115 -27.41 -4.49 13.73
N LEU A 116 -26.11 -4.61 14.00
CA LEU A 116 -25.59 -5.17 15.24
C LEU A 116 -26.00 -4.33 16.46
N VAL A 117 -26.05 -2.99 16.33
CA VAL A 117 -26.55 -2.11 17.39
C VAL A 117 -28.03 -2.31 17.70
N GLU A 118 -28.79 -2.90 16.77
CA GLU A 118 -30.20 -3.29 16.95
C GLU A 118 -30.35 -4.79 17.30
N GLU A 119 -29.26 -5.45 17.69
CA GLU A 119 -29.21 -6.89 18.01
C GLU A 119 -29.63 -7.79 16.83
N LEU A 120 -29.48 -7.29 15.60
CA LEU A 120 -29.74 -8.04 14.38
C LEU A 120 -28.44 -8.58 13.78
N ASP A 121 -28.50 -9.81 13.26
CA ASP A 121 -27.37 -10.39 12.54
C ASP A 121 -27.03 -9.60 11.25
N PRO A 122 -25.75 -9.60 10.83
CA PRO A 122 -25.35 -9.00 9.56
C PRO A 122 -26.13 -9.58 8.37
N ALA A 123 -26.47 -8.77 7.38
CA ALA A 123 -27.30 -9.21 6.25
C ALA A 123 -26.73 -10.45 5.51
N CYS A 124 -25.40 -10.53 5.40
CA CYS A 124 -24.73 -11.67 4.80
C CYS A 124 -24.86 -13.00 5.59
N VAL A 125 -25.04 -12.91 6.92
CA VAL A 125 -25.34 -14.05 7.79
C VAL A 125 -26.79 -14.48 7.59
N THR A 126 -27.73 -13.53 7.68
CA THR A 126 -29.17 -13.80 7.49
C THR A 126 -29.48 -14.40 6.12
N ALA A 127 -28.75 -13.98 5.08
CA ALA A 127 -28.95 -14.48 3.72
C ALA A 127 -28.30 -15.84 3.44
N CYS A 128 -27.51 -16.41 4.35
CA CYS A 128 -26.79 -17.65 4.12
C CYS A 128 -27.74 -18.86 4.19
N PRO A 129 -28.06 -19.54 3.06
CA PRO A 129 -29.07 -20.60 3.06
C PRO A 129 -28.59 -21.88 3.75
N THR A 130 -27.27 -22.09 3.80
CA THR A 130 -26.68 -23.30 4.39
C THR A 130 -26.26 -23.10 5.83
N GLY A 131 -26.36 -21.89 6.39
CA GLY A 131 -25.83 -21.56 7.71
C GLY A 131 -24.32 -21.72 7.83
N CYS A 132 -23.59 -21.62 6.71
CA CYS A 132 -22.13 -21.68 6.71
C CYS A 132 -21.47 -20.41 7.26
N LEU A 133 -22.21 -19.30 7.36
CA LEU A 133 -21.71 -18.04 7.90
C LEU A 133 -22.64 -17.60 9.03
N THR A 134 -22.09 -17.43 10.23
CA THR A 134 -22.81 -16.96 11.42
C THR A 134 -22.06 -15.83 12.12
N TRP A 135 -22.73 -15.15 13.06
CA TRP A 135 -22.16 -14.13 13.93
C TRP A 135 -22.16 -14.65 15.38
N GLY A 136 -21.05 -14.49 16.10
CA GLY A 136 -20.95 -15.02 17.46
C GLY A 136 -19.61 -14.78 18.13
N GLY A 137 -19.43 -15.37 19.31
CA GLY A 137 -18.18 -15.28 20.08
C GLY A 137 -17.02 -15.96 19.38
N LEU A 138 -15.85 -15.31 19.34
CA LEU A 138 -14.63 -15.84 18.70
C LEU A 138 -14.03 -17.07 19.43
N ASP A 139 -14.49 -17.35 20.65
CA ASP A 139 -14.17 -18.52 21.47
C ASP A 139 -15.10 -19.72 21.22
N SER A 140 -15.98 -19.64 20.23
CA SER A 140 -16.95 -20.69 19.90
C SER A 140 -16.28 -22.05 19.64
N GLU A 141 -16.81 -23.09 20.28
CA GLU A 141 -16.20 -24.42 20.27
C GLU A 141 -16.08 -25.03 18.85
N GLY A 142 -14.88 -25.54 18.57
CA GLY A 142 -14.54 -26.21 17.31
C GLY A 142 -14.37 -25.27 16.12
N TYR A 143 -14.32 -23.96 16.35
CA TYR A 143 -13.80 -22.99 15.41
C TYR A 143 -12.32 -22.69 15.72
N VAL A 144 -11.52 -22.50 14.68
CA VAL A 144 -10.09 -22.22 14.72
C VAL A 144 -9.78 -20.89 14.05
N GLU A 145 -8.64 -20.29 14.38
CA GLU A 145 -8.15 -19.06 13.74
C GLU A 145 -7.64 -19.29 12.31
N GLU A 146 -7.36 -20.55 11.97
CA GLU A 146 -6.51 -20.90 10.85
C GLU A 146 -7.13 -21.96 9.94
N ILE A 147 -7.09 -21.69 8.64
CA ILE A 147 -7.32 -22.67 7.58
C ILE A 147 -6.27 -22.48 6.48
N GLN A 148 -6.04 -23.51 5.69
CA GLN A 148 -5.11 -23.46 4.57
C GLN A 148 -5.43 -22.27 3.65
N GLY A 149 -4.44 -21.43 3.36
CA GLY A 149 -4.56 -20.28 2.48
C GLY A 149 -5.01 -18.97 3.13
N PHE A 150 -5.38 -18.96 4.42
CA PHE A 150 -5.71 -17.72 5.14
C PHE A 150 -4.44 -17.04 5.70
N PRO A 151 -4.15 -15.77 5.36
CA PRO A 151 -2.91 -15.10 5.80
C PRO A 151 -2.89 -14.82 7.31
N GLN A 152 -1.89 -15.38 8.00
CA GLN A 152 -1.59 -15.06 9.39
C GLN A 152 -0.64 -13.88 9.48
N GLN A 153 -0.98 -12.89 10.31
CA GLN A 153 -0.18 -11.67 10.49
C GLN A 153 -0.05 -11.24 11.95
N GLY A 154 -0.55 -12.02 12.91
CA GLY A 154 -0.54 -11.66 14.33
C GLY A 154 -1.32 -10.37 14.62
N ILE A 155 -2.42 -10.14 13.89
CA ILE A 155 -3.27 -8.94 14.01
C ILE A 155 -4.67 -9.23 14.54
N ASP A 156 -4.87 -10.44 15.06
CA ASP A 156 -6.14 -10.95 15.61
C ASP A 156 -7.37 -10.64 14.72
N PRO A 157 -7.52 -11.30 13.56
CA PRO A 157 -8.69 -11.11 12.71
C PRO A 157 -9.97 -11.62 13.43
N ALA A 158 -11.05 -10.83 13.45
CA ALA A 158 -12.34 -11.20 14.04
C ALA A 158 -13.16 -12.10 13.09
N VAL A 159 -12.53 -13.19 12.68
CA VAL A 159 -13.16 -14.32 11.97
C VAL A 159 -12.58 -15.61 12.53
N ARG A 160 -13.41 -16.66 12.64
CA ARG A 160 -12.97 -18.02 12.94
C ARG A 160 -13.58 -19.01 11.96
N PHE A 161 -12.91 -20.14 11.78
CA PHE A 161 -13.22 -21.11 10.75
C PHE A 161 -13.51 -22.48 11.33
N ARG A 162 -14.46 -23.24 10.79
CA ARG A 162 -14.48 -24.70 11.01
C ARG A 162 -13.32 -25.32 10.20
N PRO A 163 -12.53 -26.23 10.78
CA PRO A 163 -11.55 -26.99 10.02
C PRO A 163 -12.19 -27.70 8.84
N LEU A 164 -11.47 -27.80 7.73
CA LEU A 164 -11.89 -28.63 6.60
C LEU A 164 -12.00 -30.09 7.06
N ARG A 165 -12.99 -30.82 6.55
CA ARG A 165 -13.11 -32.27 6.77
C ARG A 165 -11.85 -32.97 6.25
N ASP A 166 -11.38 -33.99 6.98
CA ASP A 166 -10.27 -34.85 6.58
C ASP A 166 -10.55 -35.50 5.21
N ASP A 167 -9.56 -35.47 4.32
CA ASP A 167 -9.66 -35.85 2.89
C ASP A 167 -9.85 -37.35 2.64
N ARG A 168 -9.88 -38.17 3.70
CA ARG A 168 -9.92 -39.64 3.63
C ARG A 168 -11.27 -40.24 3.26
N THR A 169 -12.30 -39.43 3.09
CA THR A 169 -13.57 -39.87 2.52
C THR A 169 -13.98 -38.94 1.39
N VAL A 170 -13.47 -39.22 0.19
CA VAL A 170 -14.14 -38.78 -1.03
C VAL A 170 -15.53 -39.40 -1.00
N PRO A 171 -16.63 -38.63 -1.05
CA PRO A 171 -17.94 -39.21 -1.24
C PRO A 171 -17.90 -40.03 -2.52
N GLU A 172 -18.37 -41.29 -2.50
CA GLU A 172 -18.60 -42.03 -3.73
C GLU A 172 -19.62 -41.25 -4.57
N MET A 173 -19.13 -40.43 -5.49
CA MET A 173 -19.97 -39.76 -6.48
C MET A 173 -20.40 -40.83 -7.47
N ARG A 174 -21.67 -41.24 -7.38
CA ARG A 174 -22.29 -42.05 -8.41
C ARG A 174 -22.33 -41.22 -9.69
N SER A 175 -21.48 -41.57 -10.65
CA SER A 175 -21.60 -41.02 -11.99
C SER A 175 -22.88 -41.55 -12.64
N TRP A 176 -23.64 -40.65 -13.26
CA TRP A 176 -24.79 -41.03 -14.08
C TRP A 176 -24.37 -41.09 -15.55
N PRO A 177 -24.82 -42.09 -16.34
CA PRO A 177 -24.49 -42.16 -17.76
C PRO A 177 -24.80 -40.84 -18.49
N GLY A 178 -23.78 -40.24 -19.11
CA GLY A 178 -23.88 -38.96 -19.81
C GLY A 178 -23.46 -37.72 -19.00
N GLU A 179 -23.02 -37.89 -17.75
CA GLU A 179 -22.49 -36.79 -16.92
C GLU A 179 -21.30 -36.07 -17.59
N ASP A 180 -20.37 -36.79 -18.21
CA ASP A 180 -19.22 -36.18 -18.88
C ASP A 180 -19.61 -35.32 -20.09
N GLU A 181 -20.63 -35.73 -20.85
CA GLU A 181 -21.16 -34.96 -21.99
C GLU A 181 -21.93 -33.74 -21.53
N LEU A 182 -22.72 -33.87 -20.45
CA LEU A 182 -23.39 -32.74 -19.80
C LEU A 182 -22.36 -31.77 -19.22
N LEU A 183 -21.40 -32.22 -18.41
CA LEU A 183 -20.33 -31.37 -17.87
C LEU A 183 -19.55 -30.67 -18.98
N ALA A 184 -19.17 -31.38 -20.05
CA ALA A 184 -18.50 -30.78 -21.19
C ALA A 184 -19.36 -29.69 -21.85
N SER A 185 -20.66 -29.93 -22.02
CA SER A 185 -21.59 -28.92 -22.58
C SER A 185 -21.77 -27.72 -21.65
N TRP A 186 -21.82 -27.92 -20.34
CA TRP A 186 -21.94 -26.87 -19.33
C TRP A 186 -20.65 -26.04 -19.22
N VAL A 187 -19.48 -26.67 -19.23
CA VAL A 187 -18.19 -25.96 -19.24
C VAL A 187 -18.02 -25.13 -20.52
N GLN A 188 -18.48 -25.64 -21.66
CA GLN A 188 -18.41 -24.91 -22.94
C GLN A 188 -19.45 -23.79 -23.08
N SER A 189 -20.60 -23.92 -22.41
CA SER A 189 -21.70 -22.94 -22.45
C SER A 189 -21.75 -22.02 -21.23
N ALA A 190 -20.93 -22.27 -20.20
CA ALA A 190 -20.85 -21.42 -19.03
C ALA A 190 -20.45 -20.01 -19.48
N PRO A 191 -21.30 -18.99 -19.27
CA PRO A 191 -20.88 -17.62 -19.46
C PRO A 191 -19.66 -17.37 -18.55
N ASP A 192 -18.72 -16.55 -19.01
CA ASP A 192 -17.59 -16.12 -18.19
C ASP A 192 -18.13 -15.36 -16.97
N THR A 193 -18.41 -16.10 -15.90
CA THR A 193 -18.91 -15.60 -14.61
C THR A 193 -17.76 -15.20 -13.71
N ARG A 194 -16.54 -15.02 -14.26
CA ARG A 194 -15.55 -14.21 -13.58
C ARG A 194 -16.21 -12.87 -13.31
N THR A 195 -16.64 -12.69 -12.06
CA THR A 195 -17.02 -11.39 -11.51
C THR A 195 -16.01 -10.40 -12.05
N PRO A 196 -16.44 -9.27 -12.64
CA PRO A 196 -15.49 -8.25 -13.08
C PRO A 196 -14.51 -8.08 -11.95
N ARG A 197 -13.23 -8.38 -12.18
CA ARG A 197 -12.19 -8.09 -11.21
C ARG A 197 -12.45 -6.63 -10.88
N GLN A 198 -12.89 -6.35 -9.64
CA GLN A 198 -13.04 -4.98 -9.18
C GLN A 198 -11.78 -4.28 -9.64
N ASN A 199 -11.96 -3.21 -10.40
CA ASN A 199 -10.91 -2.55 -11.17
C ASN A 199 -9.95 -1.88 -10.17
N ARG A 200 -9.22 -2.70 -9.41
CA ARG A 200 -8.20 -2.28 -8.46
C ARG A 200 -7.11 -1.77 -9.36
N ARG A 201 -7.06 -0.44 -9.52
CA ARG A 201 -6.05 0.20 -10.37
C ARG A 201 -4.69 -0.31 -9.88
N PRO A 202 -3.97 -1.11 -10.67
CA PRO A 202 -2.65 -1.53 -10.26
C PRO A 202 -1.81 -0.27 -10.09
N ILE A 203 -0.90 -0.27 -9.12
CA ILE A 203 0.11 0.79 -8.99
C ILE A 203 0.95 0.72 -10.26
N THR A 204 0.62 1.57 -11.22
CA THR A 204 1.34 1.66 -12.48
C THR A 204 2.20 2.91 -12.46
N PRO A 205 3.33 2.91 -13.18
CA PRO A 205 4.08 4.14 -13.40
C PRO A 205 3.23 5.28 -13.98
N GLY A 206 2.16 4.96 -14.72
CA GLY A 206 1.25 5.95 -15.29
C GLY A 206 0.27 6.57 -14.28
N SER A 207 -0.20 5.83 -13.28
CA SER A 207 -1.11 6.35 -12.24
C SER A 207 -0.35 7.06 -11.11
N GLU A 208 0.87 6.61 -10.80
CA GLU A 208 1.67 7.08 -9.66
C GLU A 208 2.85 7.97 -10.03
N TRP A 209 2.89 8.51 -11.27
CA TRP A 209 3.93 9.45 -11.69
C TRP A 209 4.11 10.66 -10.75
N PRO A 210 3.06 11.22 -10.09
CA PRO A 210 3.24 12.33 -9.16
C PRO A 210 4.11 11.95 -7.96
N LEU A 211 3.99 10.71 -7.48
CA LEU A 211 4.78 10.19 -6.35
C LEU A 211 6.24 9.96 -6.74
N LEU A 212 6.48 9.47 -7.95
CA LEU A 212 7.83 9.35 -8.51
C LEU A 212 8.51 10.73 -8.62
N VAL A 213 7.81 11.71 -9.20
CA VAL A 213 8.33 13.08 -9.35
C VAL A 213 8.56 13.72 -7.98
N PHE A 214 7.64 13.55 -7.04
CA PHE A 214 7.78 14.07 -5.68
C PHE A 214 9.02 13.49 -4.98
N THR A 215 9.15 12.16 -4.93
CA THR A 215 10.24 11.49 -4.19
C THR A 215 11.63 11.77 -4.78
N LEU A 216 11.77 11.73 -6.11
CA LEU A 216 13.04 12.08 -6.77
C LEU A 216 13.34 13.58 -6.69
N GLY A 217 12.31 14.42 -6.84
CA GLY A 217 12.42 15.87 -6.67
C GLY A 217 12.87 16.24 -5.25
N PHE A 218 12.33 15.57 -4.22
CA PHE A 218 12.74 15.75 -2.84
C PHE A 218 14.21 15.35 -2.64
N ALA A 219 14.64 14.18 -3.13
CA ALA A 219 16.04 13.77 -3.08
C ALA A 219 16.98 14.79 -3.78
N GLY A 220 16.54 15.33 -4.93
CA GLY A 220 17.28 16.36 -5.67
C GLY A 220 17.38 17.68 -4.91
N LEU A 221 16.28 18.17 -4.34
CA LEU A 221 16.27 19.37 -3.49
C LEU A 221 17.17 19.20 -2.27
N LEU A 222 17.16 18.02 -1.64
CA LEU A 222 18.03 17.73 -0.50
C LEU A 222 19.51 17.79 -0.89
N ALA A 223 19.87 17.25 -2.06
CA ALA A 223 21.23 17.30 -2.57
C ALA A 223 21.70 18.72 -2.91
N VAL A 224 20.82 19.53 -3.51
CA VAL A 224 21.09 20.96 -3.74
C VAL A 224 21.31 21.68 -2.42
N HIS A 225 20.43 21.47 -1.43
CA HIS A 225 20.56 22.07 -0.10
C HIS A 225 21.87 21.67 0.59
N ALA A 226 22.22 20.38 0.56
CA ALA A 226 23.48 19.88 1.14
C ALA A 226 24.70 20.59 0.55
N ARG A 227 24.72 20.79 -0.77
CA ARG A 227 25.79 21.54 -1.45
C ARG A 227 25.86 23.00 -1.00
N LEU A 228 24.71 23.68 -0.92
CA LEU A 228 24.64 25.08 -0.47
C LEU A 228 25.14 25.26 0.97
N VAL A 229 24.82 24.32 1.86
CA VAL A 229 25.33 24.31 3.25
C VAL A 229 26.85 24.20 3.29
N VAL A 230 27.45 23.34 2.47
CA VAL A 230 28.91 23.15 2.41
C VAL A 230 29.62 24.33 1.75
N GLU A 231 29.04 24.91 0.69
CA GLU A 231 29.58 26.11 0.03
C GLU A 231 29.41 27.39 0.88
N GLY A 232 28.63 27.32 1.98
CA GLY A 232 28.40 28.43 2.89
C GLY A 232 27.59 29.58 2.29
N GLY A 233 26.75 29.29 1.29
CA GLY A 233 26.08 30.33 0.50
C GLY A 233 24.66 29.94 0.07
N VAL A 234 23.86 30.96 -0.20
CA VAL A 234 22.48 30.80 -0.67
C VAL A 234 22.42 31.12 -2.16
N ARG A 235 21.92 30.19 -2.98
CA ARG A 235 21.71 30.38 -4.43
C ARG A 235 20.38 29.77 -4.83
N PHE A 236 19.85 30.17 -5.98
CA PHE A 236 18.64 29.56 -6.56
C PHE A 236 17.40 29.63 -5.65
N THR A 237 17.29 30.63 -4.78
CA THR A 237 16.23 30.72 -3.75
C THR A 237 14.83 30.54 -4.31
N ILE A 238 14.46 31.34 -5.32
CA ILE A 238 13.13 31.28 -5.94
C ILE A 238 12.88 29.90 -6.58
N PRO A 239 13.72 29.39 -7.50
CA PRO A 239 13.46 28.10 -8.11
C PRO A 239 13.51 26.93 -7.12
N PHE A 240 14.34 26.99 -6.07
CA PHE A 240 14.39 25.96 -5.01
C PHE A 240 13.08 25.90 -4.24
N LEU A 241 12.62 27.04 -3.69
CA LEU A 241 11.39 27.09 -2.90
C LEU A 241 10.15 26.81 -3.76
N ALA A 242 10.12 27.32 -4.99
CA ALA A 242 9.05 27.03 -5.94
C ALA A 242 8.98 25.53 -6.26
N ALA A 243 10.10 24.88 -6.55
CA ALA A 243 10.14 23.44 -6.79
C ALA A 243 9.66 22.64 -5.58
N GLY A 244 10.03 23.05 -4.36
CA GLY A 244 9.55 22.43 -3.13
C GLY A 244 8.02 22.54 -2.94
N VAL A 245 7.48 23.74 -3.09
CA VAL A 245 6.03 23.96 -2.96
C VAL A 245 5.26 23.23 -4.07
N LEU A 246 5.76 23.26 -5.31
CA LEU A 246 5.16 22.56 -6.45
C LEU A 246 5.17 21.05 -6.25
N ALA A 247 6.25 20.47 -5.72
CA ALA A 247 6.32 19.04 -5.45
C ALA A 247 5.28 18.61 -4.40
N MET A 248 5.08 19.38 -3.32
CA MET A 248 3.99 19.13 -2.35
C MET A 248 2.59 19.30 -2.97
N GLY A 249 2.39 20.30 -3.84
CA GLY A 249 1.12 20.48 -4.55
C GLY A 249 0.81 19.31 -5.49
N LEU A 250 1.82 18.85 -6.23
CA LEU A 250 1.72 17.73 -7.16
C LEU A 250 1.43 16.41 -6.44
N SER A 251 2.04 16.20 -5.26
CA SER A 251 1.78 15.01 -4.46
C SER A 251 0.31 14.91 -4.06
N SER A 252 -0.41 16.02 -3.86
CA SER A 252 -1.84 15.97 -3.50
C SER A 252 -2.77 15.52 -4.65
N LEU A 253 -2.29 15.45 -5.90
CA LEU A 253 -3.15 15.18 -7.06
C LEU A 253 -3.69 13.75 -7.12
N HIS A 254 -3.03 12.78 -6.48
CA HIS A 254 -3.49 11.40 -6.42
C HIS A 254 -4.58 11.15 -5.36
N LEU A 255 -4.85 12.14 -4.49
CA LEU A 255 -5.86 12.01 -3.43
C LEU A 255 -7.27 12.15 -3.99
N GLY A 256 -8.18 11.32 -3.49
CA GLY A 256 -9.61 11.38 -3.85
C GLY A 256 -10.31 12.66 -3.38
N ARG A 257 -10.00 13.15 -2.17
CA ARG A 257 -10.56 14.41 -1.62
C ARG A 257 -9.46 15.45 -1.39
N LYS A 258 -8.96 16.03 -2.47
CA LYS A 258 -7.81 16.96 -2.49
C LYS A 258 -7.91 18.12 -1.49
N LEU A 259 -9.09 18.74 -1.34
CA LEU A 259 -9.31 19.85 -0.39
C LEU A 259 -9.16 19.44 1.09
N ARG A 260 -9.16 18.14 1.39
CA ARG A 260 -8.97 17.60 2.74
C ARG A 260 -7.54 17.11 2.98
N SER A 261 -6.60 17.36 2.07
CA SER A 261 -5.21 16.87 2.17
C SER A 261 -4.51 17.30 3.46
N TRP A 262 -4.87 18.45 4.02
CA TRP A 262 -4.36 18.94 5.31
C TRP A 262 -4.54 17.92 6.45
N ARG A 263 -5.55 17.04 6.38
CA ARG A 263 -5.76 16.00 7.41
C ARG A 263 -4.64 14.97 7.44
N ALA A 264 -3.83 14.86 6.40
CA ALA A 264 -2.79 13.84 6.30
C ALA A 264 -1.67 13.97 7.36
N VAL A 265 -1.57 15.10 8.06
CA VAL A 265 -0.58 15.29 9.15
C VAL A 265 -1.08 14.90 10.53
N LEU A 266 -2.38 14.55 10.67
CA LEU A 266 -3.00 14.35 11.99
C LEU A 266 -2.44 13.14 12.74
N ASN A 267 -2.02 12.08 12.04
CA ASN A 267 -1.51 10.85 12.66
C ASN A 267 0.03 10.76 12.66
N PHE A 268 0.73 11.83 13.04
CA PHE A 268 2.20 11.85 13.08
C PHE A 268 2.83 10.74 13.95
N ARG A 269 2.15 10.31 15.02
CA ARG A 269 2.70 9.32 15.96
C ARG A 269 2.71 7.90 15.41
N ARG A 270 1.73 7.50 14.60
CA ARG A 270 1.64 6.12 14.09
C ARG A 270 1.87 6.01 12.58
N SER A 271 1.39 6.96 11.80
CA SER A 271 1.46 6.92 10.33
C SER A 271 2.80 7.42 9.79
N TRP A 272 3.52 6.57 9.06
CA TRP A 272 4.73 6.98 8.33
C TRP A 272 4.44 8.00 7.23
N LEU A 273 3.27 7.90 6.60
CA LEU A 273 2.82 8.88 5.60
C LEU A 273 2.62 10.27 6.23
N SER A 274 2.08 10.35 7.45
CA SER A 274 2.03 11.63 8.18
C SER A 274 3.42 12.17 8.52
N ARG A 275 4.36 11.31 8.91
CA ARG A 275 5.74 11.73 9.20
C ARG A 275 6.45 12.26 7.96
N GLU A 276 6.29 11.61 6.81
CA GLU A 276 6.79 12.08 5.52
C GLU A 276 6.33 13.52 5.24
N ILE A 277 5.03 13.78 5.32
CA ILE A 277 4.47 15.11 5.02
C ILE A 277 4.97 16.15 6.03
N VAL A 278 5.03 15.81 7.31
CA VAL A 278 5.52 16.71 8.37
C VAL A 278 7.00 17.04 8.18
N PHE A 279 7.86 16.04 7.97
CA PHE A 279 9.30 16.27 7.80
C PHE A 279 9.62 16.98 6.49
N TYR A 280 8.90 16.68 5.41
CA TYR A 280 9.03 17.44 4.16
C TYR A 280 8.61 18.90 4.35
N SER A 281 7.49 19.15 5.02
CA SER A 281 7.02 20.52 5.28
C SER A 281 8.01 21.27 6.16
N ALA A 282 8.57 20.61 7.18
CA ALA A 282 9.65 21.17 8.00
C ALA A 282 10.91 21.47 7.17
N PHE A 283 11.30 20.58 6.25
CA PHE A 283 12.41 20.81 5.33
C PHE A 283 12.22 22.07 4.48
N ILE A 284 11.07 22.21 3.80
CA ILE A 284 10.79 23.40 2.97
C ILE A 284 10.68 24.68 3.81
N PHE A 285 10.05 24.60 4.99
CA PHE A 285 9.91 25.76 5.88
C PHE A 285 11.26 26.23 6.44
N LEU A 286 12.08 25.31 6.95
CA LEU A 286 13.42 25.63 7.45
C LEU A 286 14.34 26.12 6.33
N ALA A 287 14.23 25.53 5.12
CA ALA A 287 14.93 26.04 3.95
C ALA A 287 14.49 27.47 3.60
N ALA A 288 13.20 27.80 3.65
CA ALA A 288 12.72 29.16 3.41
C ALA A 288 13.31 30.16 4.41
N ILE A 289 13.33 29.81 5.71
CA ILE A 289 13.96 30.63 6.75
C ILE A 289 15.45 30.79 6.48
N TRP A 290 16.14 29.71 6.15
CA TRP A 290 17.56 29.72 5.85
C TRP A 290 17.88 30.56 4.60
N HIS A 291 17.07 30.49 3.55
CA HIS A 291 17.28 31.24 2.32
C HIS A 291 16.92 32.74 2.43
N LEU A 292 15.89 33.09 3.20
CA LEU A 292 15.28 34.42 3.19
C LEU A 292 15.60 35.26 4.44
N ALA A 293 15.65 34.64 5.61
CA ALA A 293 15.77 35.35 6.89
C ALA A 293 17.19 35.26 7.49
N TRP A 294 17.82 34.09 7.43
CA TRP A 294 19.17 33.86 7.96
C TRP A 294 20.09 33.14 6.95
N PRO A 295 20.40 33.81 5.82
CA PRO A 295 21.25 33.25 4.77
C PRO A 295 22.62 32.86 5.32
N GLY A 296 23.01 31.62 5.06
CA GLY A 296 24.34 31.09 5.42
C GLY A 296 24.48 30.65 6.88
N SER A 297 23.43 30.68 7.70
CA SER A 297 23.48 30.16 9.08
C SER A 297 23.79 28.66 9.09
N PRO A 298 24.93 28.20 9.68
CA PRO A 298 25.29 26.79 9.65
C PRO A 298 24.31 25.92 10.43
N ALA A 299 23.87 26.38 11.61
CA ALA A 299 22.95 25.63 12.46
C ALA A 299 21.61 25.36 11.76
N LEU A 300 21.02 26.39 11.13
CA LEU A 300 19.77 26.24 10.37
C LEU A 300 19.98 25.40 9.10
N GLY A 301 21.12 25.53 8.44
CA GLY A 301 21.48 24.72 7.26
C GLY A 301 21.50 23.23 7.59
N TRP A 302 22.19 22.83 8.66
CA TRP A 302 22.26 21.44 9.13
C TRP A 302 20.92 20.93 9.68
N ALA A 303 20.17 21.76 10.41
CA ALA A 303 18.83 21.39 10.88
C ALA A 303 17.87 21.11 9.71
N THR A 304 17.94 21.92 8.65
CA THR A 304 17.17 21.71 7.42
C THR A 304 17.56 20.39 6.74
N LEU A 305 18.87 20.10 6.64
CA LEU A 305 19.36 18.83 6.07
C LEU A 305 18.86 17.62 6.86
N LEU A 306 18.88 17.69 8.20
CA LEU A 306 18.37 16.63 9.08
C LEU A 306 16.87 16.40 8.86
N ALA A 307 16.06 17.45 8.79
CA ALA A 307 14.63 17.34 8.49
C ALA A 307 14.40 16.65 7.14
N GLY A 308 15.18 17.00 6.12
CA GLY A 308 15.12 16.36 4.80
C GLY A 308 15.48 14.87 4.84
N LEU A 309 16.53 14.49 5.56
CA LEU A 309 16.93 13.08 5.73
C LEU A 309 15.86 12.27 6.49
N LEU A 310 15.26 12.83 7.54
CA LEU A 310 14.14 12.22 8.26
C LEU A 310 12.90 12.07 7.36
N GLY A 311 12.68 13.02 6.45
CA GLY A 311 11.65 12.94 5.42
C GLY A 311 11.89 11.78 4.46
N LEU A 312 13.08 11.65 3.87
CA LEU A 312 13.43 10.54 2.99
C LEU A 312 13.37 9.18 3.69
N TYR A 313 13.81 9.11 4.95
CA TYR A 313 13.65 7.91 5.77
C TYR A 313 12.17 7.54 5.95
N SER A 314 11.31 8.53 6.22
CA SER A 314 9.88 8.30 6.38
C SER A 314 9.23 7.78 5.09
N VAL A 315 9.61 8.31 3.93
CA VAL A 315 9.14 7.81 2.60
C VAL A 315 9.43 6.32 2.43
N ASP A 316 10.62 5.86 2.78
CA ASP A 316 10.95 4.43 2.66
C ASP A 316 10.12 3.58 3.62
N ARG A 317 9.91 4.07 4.85
CA ARG A 317 9.11 3.38 5.88
C ARG A 317 7.62 3.30 5.54
N VAL A 318 7.08 4.18 4.68
CA VAL A 318 5.69 4.05 4.17
C VAL A 318 5.46 2.69 3.53
N TYR A 319 6.48 2.10 2.90
CA TYR A 319 6.38 0.79 2.24
C TYR A 319 6.71 -0.39 3.16
N ASP A 320 7.33 -0.14 4.32
CA ASP A 320 7.71 -1.17 5.30
C ASP A 320 6.52 -1.62 6.16
N THR A 321 5.44 -0.83 6.23
CA THR A 321 4.19 -1.19 6.95
C THR A 321 3.36 -2.26 6.24
N ARG A 322 3.93 -2.94 5.25
CA ARG A 322 3.24 -3.96 4.46
C ARG A 322 3.16 -5.24 5.28
N SER A 323 1.99 -5.53 5.83
CA SER A 323 1.64 -6.81 6.47
C SER A 323 1.58 -8.00 5.49
N ARG A 324 2.25 -7.93 4.33
CA ARG A 324 2.19 -8.99 3.28
C ARG A 324 3.59 -9.44 2.82
N ARG A 325 4.65 -8.89 3.42
CA ARG A 325 6.02 -9.40 3.29
C ARG A 325 6.64 -9.42 4.69
N PRO A 326 7.44 -10.43 5.06
CA PRO A 326 8.32 -10.30 6.22
C PRO A 326 9.14 -9.02 6.01
N ALA A 327 9.29 -8.20 7.06
CA ALA A 327 9.93 -6.88 7.05
C ALA A 327 11.02 -6.86 5.99
N ALA A 328 10.70 -6.30 4.81
CA ALA A 328 11.59 -6.44 3.68
C ALA A 328 12.83 -5.65 4.06
N GLY A 329 13.96 -6.34 4.24
CA GLY A 329 15.23 -5.67 4.44
C GLY A 329 15.45 -4.63 3.34
N PRO A 330 16.42 -3.71 3.51
CA PRO A 330 16.60 -2.56 2.64
C PRO A 330 16.51 -2.93 1.15
N ASP A 331 15.71 -2.20 0.39
CA ASP A 331 15.56 -2.41 -1.05
C ASP A 331 16.46 -1.44 -1.82
N SER A 332 16.96 -1.90 -2.96
CA SER A 332 17.78 -1.09 -3.86
C SER A 332 17.09 0.19 -4.34
N ALA A 333 15.76 0.26 -4.31
CA ALA A 333 14.99 1.43 -4.69
C ALA A 333 14.85 2.46 -3.55
N SER A 334 15.35 2.19 -2.33
CA SER A 334 15.29 3.10 -1.18
C SER A 334 15.65 4.54 -1.55
N ILE A 335 14.73 5.48 -1.26
CA ILE A 335 14.90 6.89 -1.59
C ILE A 335 15.95 7.52 -0.67
N LEU A 336 16.12 6.99 0.53
CA LEU A 336 17.20 7.41 1.42
C LEU A 336 18.57 7.14 0.77
N PHE A 337 18.76 5.97 0.16
CA PHE A 337 19.98 5.70 -0.59
C PHE A 337 20.09 6.53 -1.87
N THR A 338 18.99 6.79 -2.58
CA THR A 338 18.99 7.72 -3.73
C THR A 338 19.37 9.15 -3.32
N GLY A 339 18.84 9.64 -2.21
CA GLY A 339 19.19 10.95 -1.65
C GLY A 339 20.65 11.03 -1.24
N GLY A 340 21.17 10.02 -0.55
CA GLY A 340 22.60 9.93 -0.19
C GLY A 340 23.50 9.92 -1.43
N LEU A 341 23.12 9.19 -2.48
CA LEU A 341 23.81 9.21 -3.76
C LEU A 341 23.81 10.60 -4.40
N PHE A 342 22.65 11.26 -4.47
CA PHE A 342 22.54 12.60 -5.05
C PHE A 342 23.36 13.63 -4.26
N ILE A 343 23.38 13.53 -2.92
CA ILE A 343 24.24 14.36 -2.07
C ILE A 343 25.72 14.13 -2.40
N ALA A 344 26.17 12.87 -2.48
CA ALA A 344 27.56 12.56 -2.80
C ALA A 344 27.98 13.10 -4.18
N LEU A 345 27.10 12.97 -5.18
CA LEU A 345 27.33 13.53 -6.52
C LEU A 345 27.33 15.07 -6.50
N ALA A 346 26.41 15.70 -5.78
CA ALA A 346 26.34 17.16 -5.67
C ALA A 346 27.56 17.78 -4.99
N LEU A 347 28.17 17.06 -4.03
CA LEU A 347 29.38 17.46 -3.30
C LEU A 347 30.69 17.07 -4.00
N GLY A 348 30.63 16.42 -5.17
CA GLY A 348 31.85 15.99 -5.87
C GLY A 348 32.61 14.89 -5.13
N GLN A 349 31.94 14.04 -4.35
CA GLN A 349 32.56 13.01 -3.51
C GLN A 349 32.41 11.61 -4.15
N PRO A 350 33.41 11.12 -4.91
CA PRO A 350 33.29 9.87 -5.67
C PRO A 350 33.26 8.63 -4.78
N VAL A 351 34.02 8.61 -3.68
CA VAL A 351 34.12 7.46 -2.78
C VAL A 351 32.75 7.09 -2.15
N PRO A 352 32.03 8.00 -1.49
CA PRO A 352 30.71 7.67 -0.96
C PRO A 352 29.68 7.37 -2.06
N ALA A 353 29.74 8.04 -3.21
CA ALA A 353 28.85 7.76 -4.34
C ALA A 353 29.01 6.31 -4.84
N ILE A 354 30.25 5.85 -5.04
CA ILE A 354 30.57 4.48 -5.44
C ILE A 354 30.12 3.49 -4.35
N GLY A 355 30.39 3.77 -3.08
CA GLY A 355 29.98 2.91 -1.96
C GLY A 355 28.47 2.69 -1.90
N ILE A 356 27.67 3.76 -2.03
CA ILE A 356 26.21 3.69 -2.06
C ILE A 356 25.74 2.89 -3.27
N LEU A 357 26.33 3.10 -4.45
CA LEU A 357 25.92 2.38 -5.65
C LEU A 357 26.27 0.90 -5.62
N LEU A 358 27.42 0.52 -5.06
CA LEU A 358 27.76 -0.87 -4.80
C LEU A 358 26.75 -1.51 -3.83
N MET A 359 26.40 -0.81 -2.74
CA MET A 359 25.36 -1.29 -1.82
C MET A 359 24.03 -1.51 -2.54
N LYS A 360 23.56 -0.53 -3.32
CA LYS A 360 22.31 -0.64 -4.08
C LYS A 360 22.36 -1.76 -5.11
N LEU A 361 23.50 -1.99 -5.75
CA LEU A 361 23.71 -3.09 -6.69
C LEU A 361 23.63 -4.46 -5.98
N ILE A 362 24.27 -4.59 -4.81
CA ILE A 362 24.17 -5.79 -3.97
C ILE A 362 22.70 -6.05 -3.61
N LEU A 363 21.98 -5.02 -3.15
CA LEU A 363 20.55 -5.14 -2.82
C LEU A 363 19.68 -5.50 -4.02
N TYR A 364 20.01 -4.98 -5.21
CA TYR A 364 19.28 -5.28 -6.45
C TYR A 364 19.36 -6.76 -6.81
N PHE A 365 20.57 -7.32 -6.77
CA PHE A 365 20.79 -8.74 -7.05
C PHE A 365 20.29 -9.64 -5.93
N ARG A 366 20.48 -9.26 -4.66
CA ARG A 366 19.96 -9.99 -3.50
C ARG A 366 18.44 -10.15 -3.56
N ASN A 367 17.73 -9.10 -3.98
CA ASN A 367 16.27 -9.11 -4.10
C ASN A 367 15.77 -9.69 -5.44
N LYS A 368 16.66 -10.29 -6.26
CA LYS A 368 16.34 -10.96 -7.54
C LYS A 368 15.50 -10.10 -8.50
N LYS A 369 15.78 -8.79 -8.59
CA LYS A 369 15.03 -7.89 -9.48
C LYS A 369 15.33 -8.17 -10.97
N PRO A 370 14.33 -8.09 -11.86
CA PRO A 370 14.50 -8.42 -13.28
C PRO A 370 15.16 -7.28 -14.07
N GLY A 371 16.02 -7.64 -15.04
CA GLY A 371 16.58 -6.73 -16.04
C GLY A 371 18.01 -6.26 -15.74
N PHE A 372 18.79 -6.02 -16.80
CA PHE A 372 20.20 -5.63 -16.73
C PHE A 372 20.45 -4.14 -17.02
N PHE A 373 19.46 -3.41 -17.55
CA PHE A 373 19.63 -2.00 -17.91
C PHE A 373 19.92 -1.09 -16.72
N ARG A 374 19.24 -1.28 -15.58
CA ARG A 374 19.47 -0.49 -14.35
C ARG A 374 20.94 -0.53 -13.87
N PRO A 375 21.56 -1.72 -13.66
CA PRO A 375 22.95 -1.77 -13.18
C PRO A 375 23.93 -1.20 -14.22
N VAL A 376 23.71 -1.43 -15.51
CA VAL A 376 24.54 -0.86 -16.59
C VAL A 376 24.51 0.67 -16.57
N LEU A 377 23.31 1.27 -16.57
CA LEU A 377 23.16 2.72 -16.57
C LEU A 377 23.76 3.36 -15.33
N SER A 378 23.64 2.71 -14.17
CA SER A 378 24.26 3.17 -12.92
C SER A 378 25.79 3.20 -13.02
N ILE A 379 26.40 2.11 -13.50
CA ILE A 379 27.86 1.99 -13.63
C ILE A 379 28.40 2.98 -14.66
N LEU A 380 27.80 3.01 -15.86
CA LEU A 380 28.19 3.95 -16.93
C LEU A 380 28.02 5.41 -16.49
N GLY A 381 26.96 5.71 -15.73
CA GLY A 381 26.70 7.04 -15.21
C GLY A 381 27.78 7.53 -14.23
N ILE A 382 28.18 6.70 -13.25
CA ILE A 382 29.27 7.06 -12.34
C ILE A 382 30.58 7.24 -13.09
N LEU A 383 30.92 6.30 -13.99
CA LEU A 383 32.20 6.35 -14.71
C LEU A 383 32.28 7.63 -15.55
N ALA A 384 31.21 7.97 -16.28
CA ALA A 384 31.12 9.21 -17.04
C ALA A 384 31.20 10.46 -16.13
N TRP A 385 30.59 10.42 -14.95
CA TRP A 385 30.67 11.52 -13.98
C TRP A 385 32.05 11.67 -13.34
N ALA A 386 32.70 10.57 -12.97
CA ALA A 386 34.00 10.56 -12.31
C ALA A 386 35.17 10.86 -13.26
N MET A 387 35.06 10.45 -14.53
CA MET A 387 36.10 10.63 -15.55
C MET A 387 35.92 11.90 -16.39
N GLY A 388 34.76 12.53 -16.32
CA GLY A 388 34.36 13.63 -17.20
C GLY A 388 34.47 15.02 -16.56
N ALA A 389 34.72 16.03 -17.40
CA ALA A 389 34.45 17.43 -17.09
C ALA A 389 33.38 17.97 -18.05
N GLY A 390 32.58 18.94 -17.62
CA GLY A 390 31.57 19.58 -18.46
C GLY A 390 30.45 18.62 -18.91
N THR A 391 30.24 18.49 -20.22
CA THR A 391 29.13 17.74 -20.83
C THR A 391 29.12 16.25 -20.46
N LEU A 392 30.31 15.65 -20.30
CA LEU A 392 30.47 14.23 -20.00
C LEU A 392 30.03 13.91 -18.55
N ALA A 393 30.31 14.83 -17.61
CA ALA A 393 29.81 14.74 -16.25
C ALA A 393 28.29 14.93 -16.16
N GLY A 394 27.75 15.85 -16.97
CA GLY A 394 26.30 16.04 -17.09
C GLY A 394 25.58 14.81 -17.63
N ALA A 395 26.12 14.17 -18.68
CA ALA A 395 25.59 12.91 -19.22
C ALA A 395 25.62 11.78 -18.17
N GLY A 396 26.68 11.72 -17.35
CA GLY A 396 26.77 10.76 -16.24
C GLY A 396 25.63 10.88 -15.23
N ILE A 397 25.29 12.12 -14.82
CA ILE A 397 24.18 12.39 -13.90
C ILE A 397 22.83 11.94 -14.50
N VAL A 398 22.60 12.21 -15.79
CA VAL A 398 21.36 11.79 -16.47
C VAL A 398 21.22 10.27 -16.48
N LEU A 399 22.32 9.53 -16.74
CA LEU A 399 22.32 8.08 -16.70
C LEU A 399 22.00 7.55 -15.29
N VAL A 400 22.56 8.16 -14.25
CA VAL A 400 22.25 7.80 -12.84
C VAL A 400 20.77 8.04 -12.53
N ILE A 401 20.23 9.23 -12.85
CA ILE A 401 18.81 9.54 -12.60
C ILE A 401 17.90 8.55 -13.36
N THR A 402 18.25 8.22 -14.60
CA THR A 402 17.50 7.24 -15.41
C THR A 402 17.51 5.86 -14.75
N ALA A 403 18.66 5.42 -14.22
CA ALA A 403 18.76 4.16 -13.51
C ALA A 403 17.90 4.12 -12.23
N GLU A 404 17.84 5.24 -11.50
CA GLU A 404 17.01 5.41 -10.30
C GLU A 404 15.51 5.39 -10.61
N ILE A 405 15.10 6.06 -11.68
CA ILE A 405 13.72 6.01 -12.20
C ILE A 405 13.34 4.57 -12.55
N LEU A 406 14.19 3.85 -13.29
CA LEU A 406 13.92 2.46 -13.68
C LEU A 406 13.79 1.56 -12.45
N ASP A 407 14.64 1.71 -11.43
CA ASP A 407 14.55 0.90 -10.22
C ASP A 407 13.26 1.16 -9.44
N ARG A 408 12.83 2.42 -9.35
CA ARG A 408 11.57 2.81 -8.74
C ARG A 408 10.36 2.29 -9.51
N VAL A 409 10.40 2.33 -10.85
CA VAL A 409 9.37 1.74 -11.71
C VAL A 409 9.27 0.23 -11.49
N VAL A 410 10.41 -0.47 -11.43
CA VAL A 410 10.44 -1.93 -11.14
C VAL A 410 9.90 -2.20 -9.73
N PHE A 411 10.26 -1.37 -8.75
CA PHE A 411 9.75 -1.45 -7.39
C PHE A 411 8.21 -1.32 -7.36
N TYR A 412 7.65 -0.29 -7.99
CA TYR A 412 6.19 -0.09 -8.06
C TYR A 412 5.47 -1.21 -8.81
N ARG A 413 6.04 -1.71 -9.92
CA ARG A 413 5.47 -2.87 -10.62
C ARG A 413 5.44 -4.11 -9.74
N ASN A 414 6.47 -4.32 -8.91
CA ASN A 414 6.51 -5.43 -7.96
C ASN A 414 5.55 -5.23 -6.77
N LEU A 415 5.00 -4.02 -6.56
CA LEU A 415 3.90 -3.80 -5.61
C LEU A 415 2.58 -4.35 -6.16
N ALA A 416 2.37 -4.33 -7.49
CA ALA A 416 1.13 -4.72 -8.16
C ALA A 416 0.81 -6.24 -8.10
N PHE A 417 1.78 -7.08 -7.75
CA PHE A 417 1.60 -8.54 -7.66
C PHE A 417 1.39 -9.01 -6.21
N ILE A 418 0.22 -8.76 -5.61
CA ILE A 418 -0.24 -9.58 -4.48
C ILE A 418 -1.76 -9.77 -4.57
N HIS A 419 -2.17 -10.63 -5.51
CA HIS A 419 -3.39 -11.41 -5.37
C HIS A 419 -2.97 -12.85 -5.01
N PRO A 420 -3.51 -13.47 -3.94
CA PRO A 420 -3.49 -14.92 -3.85
C PRO A 420 -4.43 -15.44 -4.96
N GLY A 421 -3.85 -15.92 -6.05
CA GLY A 421 -4.60 -16.36 -7.23
C GLY A 421 -3.81 -16.31 -8.54
N ALA A 422 -2.51 -16.59 -8.47
CA ALA A 422 -1.71 -17.07 -9.59
C ALA A 422 -1.10 -18.40 -9.17
#